data_AF-A0A6N2K892-F1
#
_entry.id   AF-A0A6N2K892-F1
#
_cell.length_a   1.000
_cell.length_b   1.000
_cell.length_c   1.000
_cell.angle_alpha   90.00
_cell.angle_beta   90.00
_cell.angle_gamma   90.00
#
_symmetry.space_group_name_H-M   'P 1'
#
loop_
_entity.id
_entity.type
_entity.pdbx_description
1 polymer ?
#
loop_
_entity_poly.entity_id
_entity_poly.type
_entity_poly.pdbx_seq_one_letter_code
_entity_poly.pdbx_strand_id
1 'polypeptide(L)'
;MSGGKIGDCVSKPAAAAARKKVVVKRFSPPHQSPSAAAAVATKGHSGLLSSKSGQLAGNPNRMKGLFKSKPRTPADVVRQTRDLLIYVDQSSSSLSDSKREEKMVELAKNTRELKSILYGDSESEPVSEACAQLTQEFFRENTLRLLIICLPKLNLETRKDATQVVANLQRQQVNSRLIASDYLEKNTDLLDILIAGYENTDMALHYGVMLKECIRHQSVARYVLESPHVKKFFDYIQLPNFDISADAAATFKELLTRHKSTVAEFLSKNYDWFFAEFNLKLLESTNYITRRQSIKLLGDMLLDRSNAVVMTRYVSSRDNLRILMNLLRESSKSIQTEAFHVFKLFVANQHKPPDIVSILVANRSKLLRLLADFKLDKDSVSEFLETAVEAAKKAGEIIREGFYQTKHVEHKGQVDLVTETDKACEALIFKHLKQQYPSHKLIGEETTAACGATELTDEPTWIVDPLDGTPQLCPWLFTGVHGKGAFLNGKPIKVSSQSELVKSLLATEAGTKRDKSTVDATTDKINSLLFKVRSLRMSGSCALNLCGIACGRIDLFYETGYGGPWDVAGGAVIVKEAGGLVYDPSGKDFDITSQRVAASNPLLKDAFVEVLQQTE
;
A
#
# COMPACT_ATOMS: atom_id res chain seq x y z
N MET A 1 -32.07 -22.69 76.35
CA MET A 1 -31.32 -22.98 75.12
C MET A 1 -30.56 -21.73 74.76
N SER A 2 -29.24 -21.83 74.90
CA SER A 2 -28.16 -20.81 74.93
C SER A 2 -27.82 -20.24 73.54
N GLY A 3 -27.37 -18.99 73.33
CA GLY A 3 -27.03 -17.81 74.16
C GLY A 3 -26.76 -16.62 73.21
N GLY A 4 -27.12 -15.37 73.54
CA GLY A 4 -26.25 -14.29 74.12
C GLY A 4 -25.31 -13.65 73.07
N LYS A 5 -25.16 -12.33 72.84
CA LYS A 5 -25.15 -11.08 73.64
C LYS A 5 -25.33 -9.87 72.67
N ILE A 6 -26.08 -8.80 72.97
CA ILE A 6 -25.75 -7.54 73.69
C ILE A 6 -24.52 -6.79 73.17
N GLY A 7 -24.68 -5.50 72.78
CA GLY A 7 -23.58 -4.54 72.60
C GLY A 7 -23.96 -3.22 71.90
N ASP A 8 -24.09 -2.15 72.69
CA ASP A 8 -24.56 -0.79 72.39
C ASP A 8 -23.59 0.17 71.65
N CYS A 9 -24.19 1.30 71.21
CA CYS A 9 -23.72 2.70 71.30
C CYS A 9 -22.77 3.37 70.26
N VAL A 10 -23.36 4.34 69.55
CA VAL A 10 -22.96 5.77 69.38
C VAL A 10 -21.55 6.11 68.89
N SER A 11 -21.45 6.77 67.72
CA SER A 11 -20.91 8.14 67.59
C SER A 11 -20.89 8.66 66.14
N LYS A 12 -21.44 9.86 65.92
CA LYS A 12 -21.01 10.78 64.85
C LYS A 12 -19.77 11.54 65.35
N PRO A 13 -18.91 12.05 64.46
CA PRO A 13 -18.97 13.49 64.21
C PRO A 13 -18.78 13.90 62.74
N ALA A 14 -19.18 15.14 62.48
CA ALA A 14 -19.16 15.86 61.21
C ALA A 14 -17.75 16.32 60.79
N ALA A 15 -17.55 16.54 59.48
CA ALA A 15 -16.64 17.59 58.98
C ALA A 15 -16.93 17.99 57.52
N ALA A 16 -17.46 19.22 57.40
CA ALA A 16 -17.20 20.24 56.38
C ALA A 16 -17.18 19.88 54.88
N ALA A 17 -18.26 20.30 54.21
CA ALA A 17 -18.30 20.55 52.78
C ALA A 17 -17.42 21.77 52.39
N ALA A 18 -16.47 21.58 51.48
CA ALA A 18 -15.80 22.67 50.76
C ALA A 18 -16.28 22.69 49.29
N ARG A 19 -17.33 23.47 49.02
CA ARG A 19 -17.73 23.84 47.65
C ARG A 19 -16.71 24.83 47.09
N LYS A 20 -15.86 24.41 46.15
CA LYS A 20 -15.17 25.36 45.24
C LYS A 20 -15.97 25.48 43.95
N LYS A 21 -16.61 26.64 43.78
CA LYS A 21 -17.22 27.12 42.53
C LYS A 21 -16.13 27.17 41.45
N VAL A 22 -16.28 26.40 40.38
CA VAL A 22 -15.55 26.67 39.12
C VAL A 22 -16.35 27.72 38.36
N VAL A 23 -15.78 28.93 38.27
CA VAL A 23 -16.31 30.04 37.47
C VAL A 23 -15.85 29.83 36.03
N VAL A 24 -16.76 29.48 35.13
CA VAL A 24 -16.49 29.46 33.68
C VAL A 24 -16.59 30.89 33.17
N LYS A 25 -15.44 31.53 32.93
CA LYS A 25 -15.36 32.82 32.25
C LYS A 25 -15.53 32.59 30.73
N ARG A 26 -16.67 33.02 30.18
CA ARG A 26 -16.88 33.12 28.72
C ARG A 26 -16.02 34.27 28.18
N PHE A 27 -15.19 34.00 27.17
CA PHE A 27 -14.62 35.03 26.31
C PHE A 27 -15.38 35.02 24.97
N SER A 28 -16.05 36.13 24.66
CA SER A 28 -16.60 36.43 23.34
C SER A 28 -15.48 36.94 22.40
N PRO A 29 -15.60 36.77 21.08
CA PRO A 29 -14.56 37.18 20.13
C PRO A 29 -14.61 38.69 19.85
N PRO A 30 -13.47 39.36 19.57
CA PRO A 30 -13.50 40.74 19.12
C PRO A 30 -13.59 40.83 17.59
N HIS A 31 -14.28 41.90 17.18
CA HIS A 31 -14.56 42.36 15.82
C HIS A 31 -13.31 42.73 15.00
N GLN A 32 -13.49 42.69 13.68
CA GLN A 32 -12.57 43.15 12.63
C GLN A 32 -12.40 44.67 12.55
N SER A 33 -11.23 45.09 12.04
CA SER A 33 -10.94 46.12 11.00
C SER A 33 -9.80 47.10 11.38
N PRO A 34 -9.20 47.88 10.43
CA PRO A 34 -8.19 47.43 9.46
C PRO A 34 -6.94 48.37 9.35
N SER A 35 -6.03 48.03 8.42
CA SER A 35 -4.99 48.87 7.76
C SER A 35 -3.61 49.04 8.43
N ALA A 36 -2.54 48.64 7.73
CA ALA A 36 -1.61 49.57 7.04
C ALA A 36 -0.38 48.83 6.49
N ALA A 37 -0.01 49.18 5.27
CA ALA A 37 1.18 48.72 4.54
C ALA A 37 2.45 49.48 4.95
N ALA A 38 3.63 48.87 4.79
CA ALA A 38 4.80 49.49 4.16
C ALA A 38 6.01 48.53 4.08
N ALA A 39 6.68 48.60 2.94
CA ALA A 39 7.93 47.93 2.59
C ALA A 39 9.17 48.62 3.16
N VAL A 40 10.27 47.88 3.38
CA VAL A 40 11.69 48.33 3.26
C VAL A 40 12.52 47.06 3.03
N ALA A 41 12.98 46.76 1.82
CA ALA A 41 14.20 47.21 1.14
C ALA A 41 15.51 46.54 1.60
N THR A 42 16.17 45.99 0.59
CA THR A 42 17.50 45.40 0.50
C THR A 42 18.63 46.36 0.88
N LYS A 43 19.74 45.82 1.41
CA LYS A 43 21.11 46.29 1.16
C LYS A 43 22.12 45.21 1.58
N GLY A 44 22.86 44.71 0.59
CA GLY A 44 24.14 44.05 0.84
C GLY A 44 25.26 45.08 1.02
N HIS A 45 26.33 44.69 1.72
CA HIS A 45 27.67 45.23 1.49
C HIS A 45 28.74 44.20 1.89
N SER A 46 29.70 44.10 0.99
CA SER A 46 30.93 43.32 1.00
C SER A 46 32.05 44.00 1.78
N GLY A 47 32.98 43.19 2.30
CA GLY A 47 34.39 43.54 2.49
C GLY A 47 34.79 44.03 3.88
N LEU A 48 35.66 43.29 4.58
CA LEU A 48 37.10 43.52 4.55
C LEU A 48 37.86 42.50 5.42
N LEU A 49 39.04 42.13 4.95
CA LEU A 49 40.07 41.37 5.65
C LEU A 49 40.63 42.14 6.85
N SER A 50 40.90 41.44 7.95
CA SER A 50 42.05 41.77 8.82
C SER A 50 42.50 40.56 9.62
N SER A 51 43.73 40.18 9.34
CA SER A 51 44.61 39.31 10.10
C SER A 51 44.67 39.64 11.59
N LYS A 52 44.59 38.62 12.45
CA LYS A 52 45.32 38.59 13.72
C LYS A 52 45.87 37.19 14.00
N SER A 53 47.19 37.13 13.97
CA SER A 53 48.08 36.10 14.47
C SER A 53 47.90 35.86 15.97
N GLY A 54 47.84 34.59 16.37
CA GLY A 54 47.98 34.14 17.75
C GLY A 54 48.55 32.72 17.76
N GLN A 55 49.86 32.61 18.00
CA GLN A 55 50.55 31.37 18.33
C GLN A 55 50.04 30.85 19.69
N LEU A 56 49.82 29.54 19.81
CA LEU A 56 49.98 28.81 21.08
C LEU A 56 50.23 27.31 20.77
N ALA A 57 51.43 26.89 21.15
CA ALA A 57 51.91 25.57 21.60
C ALA A 57 51.28 24.26 21.04
N GLY A 58 52.15 23.40 20.53
CA GLY A 58 51.82 22.10 19.95
C GLY A 58 51.48 20.99 20.95
N ASN A 59 50.85 19.95 20.40
CA ASN A 59 50.69 18.64 21.03
C ASN A 59 51.00 17.58 19.94
N PRO A 60 52.09 16.80 20.03
CA PRO A 60 52.52 15.92 18.96
C PRO A 60 51.90 14.52 19.13
N ASN A 61 50.68 14.32 18.63
CA ASN A 61 50.18 12.96 18.39
C ASN A 61 48.92 12.95 17.49
N ARG A 62 49.08 13.26 16.19
CA ARG A 62 48.06 12.92 15.17
C ARG A 62 48.58 13.04 13.73
N MET A 63 49.41 12.11 13.28
CA MET A 63 49.64 11.89 11.85
C MET A 63 49.67 10.39 11.51
N LYS A 64 48.48 9.80 11.39
CA LYS A 64 48.20 8.64 10.52
C LYS A 64 46.79 8.82 9.97
N GLY A 65 46.67 9.33 8.75
CA GLY A 65 45.37 9.52 8.10
C GLY A 65 45.41 10.49 6.93
N LEU A 66 46.28 10.27 5.95
CA LEU A 66 46.34 11.08 4.73
C LEU A 66 46.55 10.20 3.50
N PHE A 67 45.52 9.44 3.13
CA PHE A 67 45.22 9.03 1.75
C PHE A 67 43.71 8.73 1.66
N LYS A 68 42.87 9.75 1.43
CA LYS A 68 41.51 9.52 0.93
C LYS A 68 41.62 9.33 -0.59
N SER A 69 41.20 8.18 -1.10
CA SER A 69 41.09 7.93 -2.54
C SER A 69 40.17 8.96 -3.19
N LYS A 70 40.46 9.34 -4.45
CA LYS A 70 39.59 10.23 -5.25
C LYS A 70 38.14 9.71 -5.23
N PRO A 71 37.12 10.59 -5.15
CA PRO A 71 35.74 10.17 -5.29
C PRO A 71 35.55 9.52 -6.67
N ARG A 72 35.00 8.30 -6.69
CA ARG A 72 34.75 7.55 -7.93
C ARG A 72 33.58 8.19 -8.67
N THR A 73 33.71 8.38 -9.98
CA THR A 73 32.59 8.90 -10.80
C THR A 73 31.58 7.77 -11.06
N PRO A 74 30.30 8.08 -11.36
CA PRO A 74 29.32 7.04 -11.70
C PRO A 74 29.77 6.12 -12.84
N ALA A 75 30.48 6.68 -13.84
CA ALA A 75 31.05 5.89 -14.94
C ALA A 75 32.15 4.94 -14.47
N ASP A 76 33.00 5.35 -13.52
CA ASP A 76 34.07 4.48 -12.98
C ASP A 76 33.47 3.30 -12.19
N VAL A 77 32.39 3.53 -11.44
CA VAL A 77 31.67 2.46 -10.70
C VAL A 77 31.08 1.44 -11.69
N VAL A 78 30.49 1.90 -12.80
CA VAL A 78 29.99 1.00 -13.85
C VAL A 78 31.12 0.18 -14.49
N ARG A 79 32.25 0.81 -14.86
CA ARG A 79 33.39 0.10 -15.46
C ARG A 79 33.95 -0.94 -14.50
N GLN A 80 34.18 -0.57 -13.24
CA GLN A 80 34.69 -1.49 -12.24
C GLN A 80 33.71 -2.65 -11.98
N THR A 81 32.40 -2.37 -11.96
CA THR A 81 31.36 -3.41 -11.86
C THR A 81 31.45 -4.37 -13.04
N ARG A 82 31.56 -3.85 -14.26
CA ARG A 82 31.68 -4.66 -15.47
C ARG A 82 32.93 -5.53 -15.47
N ASP A 83 34.08 -4.99 -15.10
CA ASP A 83 35.34 -5.75 -15.06
C ASP A 83 35.25 -6.90 -14.05
N LEU A 84 34.59 -6.68 -12.90
CA LEU A 84 34.30 -7.73 -11.92
C LEU A 84 33.30 -8.77 -12.45
N LEU A 85 32.28 -8.37 -13.21
CA LEU A 85 31.34 -9.29 -13.84
C LEU A 85 32.03 -10.17 -14.90
N ILE A 86 32.92 -9.58 -15.73
CA ILE A 86 33.73 -10.35 -16.70
C ILE A 86 34.59 -11.39 -15.97
N TYR A 87 35.20 -10.99 -14.86
CA TYR A 87 35.99 -11.91 -14.03
C TYR A 87 35.14 -13.05 -13.45
N VAL A 88 33.96 -12.72 -12.89
CA VAL A 88 33.02 -13.73 -12.36
C VAL A 88 32.53 -14.66 -13.48
N ASP A 89 32.32 -14.13 -14.68
CA ASP A 89 31.86 -14.94 -15.80
C ASP A 89 32.89 -15.98 -16.24
N GLN A 90 34.15 -15.56 -16.40
CA GLN A 90 35.28 -16.39 -16.84
C GLN A 90 35.76 -17.40 -15.78
N SER A 91 35.46 -17.19 -14.50
CA SER A 91 36.02 -17.94 -13.37
C SER A 91 35.51 -19.39 -13.17
N SER A 92 34.89 -20.01 -14.17
CA SER A 92 34.25 -21.34 -14.01
C SER A 92 35.20 -22.54 -13.86
N SER A 93 36.53 -22.40 -13.97
CA SER A 93 37.38 -23.61 -14.08
C SER A 93 38.77 -23.65 -13.43
N SER A 94 39.33 -22.63 -12.77
CA SER A 94 40.76 -22.77 -12.35
C SER A 94 41.36 -21.80 -11.31
N LEU A 95 40.66 -21.36 -10.25
CA LEU A 95 41.27 -20.44 -9.26
C LEU A 95 40.94 -20.77 -7.79
N SER A 96 41.80 -20.31 -6.88
CA SER A 96 41.64 -20.50 -5.44
C SER A 96 40.39 -19.78 -4.93
N ASP A 97 39.58 -20.49 -4.14
CA ASP A 97 38.29 -20.01 -3.63
C ASP A 97 38.38 -18.64 -2.92
N SER A 98 39.52 -18.36 -2.26
CA SER A 98 39.76 -17.10 -1.54
C SER A 98 39.78 -15.85 -2.43
N LYS A 99 40.36 -15.92 -3.64
CA LYS A 99 40.39 -14.75 -4.56
C LYS A 99 39.02 -14.50 -5.18
N ARG A 100 38.25 -15.57 -5.42
CA ARG A 100 36.88 -15.45 -5.92
C ARG A 100 36.00 -14.75 -4.90
N GLU A 101 36.09 -15.15 -3.62
CA GLU A 101 35.31 -14.55 -2.54
C GLU A 101 35.59 -13.05 -2.39
N GLU A 102 36.86 -12.65 -2.42
CA GLU A 102 37.25 -11.22 -2.37
C GLU A 102 36.59 -10.41 -3.51
N LYS A 103 36.59 -10.95 -4.72
CA LYS A 103 35.99 -10.30 -5.89
C LYS A 103 34.46 -10.27 -5.84
N MET A 104 33.83 -11.28 -5.25
CA MET A 104 32.39 -11.28 -5.02
C MET A 104 31.98 -10.20 -4.00
N VAL A 105 32.75 -9.99 -2.94
CA VAL A 105 32.53 -8.91 -1.98
C VAL A 105 32.70 -7.54 -2.64
N GLU A 106 33.72 -7.38 -3.49
CA GLU A 106 33.94 -6.15 -4.25
C GLU A 106 32.78 -5.86 -5.21
N LEU A 107 32.26 -6.89 -5.90
CA LEU A 107 31.12 -6.78 -6.80
C LEU A 107 29.85 -6.41 -6.03
N ALA A 108 29.60 -7.02 -4.87
CA ALA A 108 28.47 -6.69 -4.01
C ALA A 108 28.51 -5.21 -3.57
N LYS A 109 29.69 -4.72 -3.20
CA LYS A 109 29.90 -3.31 -2.82
C LYS A 109 29.59 -2.38 -3.99
N ASN A 110 30.12 -2.65 -5.18
CA ASN A 110 29.87 -1.80 -6.34
C ASN A 110 28.40 -1.86 -6.78
N THR A 111 27.75 -3.02 -6.71
CA THR A 111 26.31 -3.15 -7.02
C THR A 111 25.45 -2.29 -6.08
N ARG A 112 25.81 -2.26 -4.78
CA ARG A 112 25.16 -1.39 -3.80
C ARG A 112 25.42 0.09 -4.07
N GLU A 113 26.62 0.43 -4.52
CA GLU A 113 26.98 1.81 -4.91
C GLU A 113 26.19 2.25 -6.15
N LEU A 114 26.02 1.38 -7.16
CA LEU A 114 25.14 1.65 -8.31
C LEU A 114 23.69 1.91 -7.86
N LYS A 115 23.18 1.10 -6.92
CA LYS A 115 21.84 1.27 -6.35
C LYS A 115 21.71 2.61 -5.61
N SER A 116 22.68 2.96 -4.78
CA SER A 116 22.70 4.22 -4.05
C SER A 116 22.74 5.43 -4.99
N ILE A 117 23.46 5.37 -6.11
CA ILE A 117 23.43 6.45 -7.12
C ILE A 117 22.02 6.61 -7.72
N LEU A 118 21.31 5.50 -7.98
CA LEU A 118 20.02 5.49 -8.66
C LEU A 118 18.81 5.78 -7.75
N TYR A 119 18.91 5.46 -6.46
CA TYR A 119 17.82 5.62 -5.48
C TYR A 119 18.11 6.70 -4.43
N GLY A 120 19.34 7.21 -4.36
CA GLY A 120 19.81 8.00 -3.24
C GLY A 120 20.28 7.14 -2.07
N ASP A 121 20.74 7.80 -1.02
CA ASP A 121 20.99 7.21 0.29
C ASP A 121 20.20 7.97 1.38
N SER A 122 20.41 7.63 2.66
CA SER A 122 19.71 8.28 3.77
C SER A 122 20.02 9.77 3.91
N GLU A 123 21.06 10.28 3.24
CA GLU A 123 21.52 11.67 3.37
C GLU A 123 21.32 12.49 2.08
N SER A 124 21.12 11.84 0.93
CA SER A 124 21.09 12.52 -0.37
C SER A 124 20.11 11.88 -1.37
N GLU A 125 19.32 12.73 -2.02
CA GLU A 125 18.48 12.34 -3.15
C GLU A 125 19.33 11.98 -4.38
N PRO A 126 18.84 11.08 -5.26
CA PRO A 126 19.56 10.69 -6.46
C PRO A 126 19.77 11.90 -7.38
N VAL A 127 21.03 12.21 -7.67
CA VAL A 127 21.39 13.32 -8.56
C VAL A 127 21.10 12.93 -10.00
N SER A 128 20.21 13.68 -10.67
CA SER A 128 19.77 13.37 -12.04
C SER A 128 20.92 13.25 -13.04
N GLU A 129 21.93 14.12 -12.95
CA GLU A 129 23.11 14.05 -13.82
C GLU A 129 23.93 12.78 -13.58
N ALA A 130 24.12 12.38 -12.30
CA ALA A 130 24.82 11.15 -11.95
C ALA A 130 24.07 9.90 -12.43
N CYS A 131 22.74 9.89 -12.29
CA CYS A 131 21.88 8.83 -12.81
C CYS A 131 21.98 8.72 -14.33
N ALA A 132 21.98 9.85 -15.03
CA ALA A 132 22.09 9.89 -16.49
C ALA A 132 23.46 9.39 -16.97
N GLN A 133 24.55 9.81 -16.31
CA GLN A 133 25.91 9.35 -16.60
C GLN A 133 26.07 7.84 -16.36
N LEU A 134 25.56 7.34 -15.22
CA LEU A 134 25.55 5.91 -14.90
C LEU A 134 24.77 5.13 -15.96
N THR A 135 23.56 5.57 -16.29
CA THR A 135 22.68 4.93 -17.29
C THR A 135 23.37 4.85 -18.65
N GLN A 136 23.97 5.95 -19.09
CA GLN A 136 24.66 6.01 -20.37
C GLN A 136 25.84 5.02 -20.43
N GLU A 137 26.67 4.97 -19.39
CA GLU A 137 27.81 4.06 -19.35
C GLU A 137 27.36 2.59 -19.22
N PHE A 138 26.30 2.32 -18.46
CA PHE A 138 25.80 0.98 -18.20
C PHE A 138 25.33 0.27 -19.48
N PHE A 139 24.64 0.99 -20.36
CA PHE A 139 24.18 0.45 -21.64
C PHE A 139 25.20 0.57 -22.78
N ARG A 140 26.31 1.31 -22.60
CA ARG A 140 27.33 1.49 -23.65
C ARG A 140 28.14 0.22 -23.93
N GLU A 141 28.51 -0.53 -22.90
CA GLU A 141 29.51 -1.61 -23.01
C GLU A 141 29.02 -2.95 -22.43
N ASN A 142 27.78 -3.35 -22.76
CA ASN A 142 27.20 -4.67 -22.45
C ASN A 142 27.12 -5.04 -20.96
N THR A 143 27.19 -4.08 -20.04
CA THR A 143 27.12 -4.34 -18.59
C THR A 143 25.82 -5.04 -18.20
N LEU A 144 24.68 -4.66 -18.82
CA LEU A 144 23.39 -5.32 -18.59
C LEU A 144 23.44 -6.82 -18.90
N ARG A 145 24.02 -7.20 -20.04
CA ARG A 145 24.12 -8.60 -20.47
C ARG A 145 24.92 -9.41 -19.48
N LEU A 146 26.10 -8.90 -19.10
CA LEU A 146 26.97 -9.55 -18.13
C LEU A 146 26.28 -9.70 -16.78
N LEU A 147 25.57 -8.66 -16.32
CA LEU A 147 24.86 -8.71 -15.04
C LEU A 147 23.74 -9.76 -15.04
N ILE A 148 22.99 -9.90 -16.13
CA ILE A 148 21.96 -10.93 -16.28
C ILE A 148 22.59 -12.33 -16.26
N ILE A 149 23.65 -12.57 -17.04
CA ILE A 149 24.32 -13.88 -17.12
C ILE A 149 24.97 -14.27 -15.78
N CYS A 150 25.57 -13.31 -15.08
CA CYS A 150 26.22 -13.56 -13.79
C CYS A 150 25.25 -13.64 -12.62
N LEU A 151 23.99 -13.20 -12.76
CA LEU A 151 23.03 -13.12 -11.66
C LEU A 151 22.90 -14.43 -10.84
N PRO A 152 22.85 -15.64 -11.44
CA PRO A 152 22.81 -16.90 -10.69
C PRO A 152 24.09 -17.19 -9.89
N LYS A 153 25.23 -16.59 -10.27
CA LYS A 153 26.52 -16.73 -9.56
C LYS A 153 26.60 -15.82 -8.34
N LEU A 154 25.69 -14.84 -8.18
CA LEU A 154 25.71 -13.85 -7.09
C LEU A 154 25.01 -14.37 -5.83
N ASN A 155 25.36 -13.80 -4.66
CA ASN A 155 24.64 -14.05 -3.42
C ASN A 155 23.26 -13.34 -3.40
N LEU A 156 22.37 -13.76 -2.50
CA LEU A 156 20.97 -13.31 -2.48
C LEU A 156 20.82 -11.79 -2.40
N GLU A 157 21.56 -11.13 -1.51
CA GLU A 157 21.48 -9.67 -1.35
C GLU A 157 21.98 -8.93 -2.59
N THR A 158 23.07 -9.40 -3.21
CA THR A 158 23.59 -8.81 -4.44
C THR A 158 22.62 -9.03 -5.61
N ARG A 159 21.93 -10.17 -5.68
CA ARG A 159 20.87 -10.41 -6.69
C ARG A 159 19.72 -9.41 -6.53
N LYS A 160 19.27 -9.15 -5.29
CA LYS A 160 18.22 -8.17 -5.01
C LYS A 160 18.65 -6.76 -5.44
N ASP A 161 19.85 -6.33 -5.03
CA ASP A 161 20.39 -5.01 -5.40
C ASP A 161 20.54 -4.88 -6.92
N ALA A 162 21.10 -5.90 -7.59
CA ALA A 162 21.23 -5.93 -9.05
C ALA A 162 19.87 -5.86 -9.77
N THR A 163 18.86 -6.56 -9.25
CA THR A 163 17.49 -6.52 -9.78
C THR A 163 16.91 -5.11 -9.72
N GLN A 164 17.07 -4.43 -8.59
CA GLN A 164 16.59 -3.06 -8.41
C GLN A 164 17.35 -2.06 -9.30
N VAL A 165 18.66 -2.23 -9.46
CA VAL A 165 19.47 -1.43 -10.39
C VAL A 165 18.94 -1.57 -11.81
N VAL A 166 18.78 -2.81 -12.31
CA VAL A 166 18.27 -3.05 -13.67
C VAL A 166 16.86 -2.48 -13.84
N ALA A 167 15.98 -2.68 -12.86
CA ALA A 167 14.60 -2.18 -12.88
C ALA A 167 14.53 -0.65 -12.97
N ASN A 168 15.34 0.05 -12.18
CA ASN A 168 15.41 1.51 -12.20
C ASN A 168 15.95 2.03 -13.54
N LEU A 169 17.02 1.41 -14.05
CA LEU A 169 17.67 1.79 -15.31
C LEU A 169 16.74 1.76 -16.52
N GLN A 170 15.74 0.86 -16.57
CA GLN A 170 14.76 0.82 -17.68
C GLN A 170 13.92 2.11 -17.77
N ARG A 171 13.79 2.85 -16.65
CA ARG A 171 12.94 4.06 -16.56
C ARG A 171 13.73 5.35 -16.74
N GLN A 172 15.07 5.29 -16.70
CA GLN A 172 15.92 6.46 -16.74
C GLN A 172 15.95 7.09 -18.14
N GLN A 173 15.80 8.42 -18.17
CA GLN A 173 15.91 9.21 -19.39
C GLN A 173 17.26 9.92 -19.43
N VAL A 174 17.98 9.76 -20.53
CA VAL A 174 19.23 10.48 -20.79
C VAL A 174 18.99 11.37 -22.00
N ASN A 175 19.11 12.69 -21.83
CA ASN A 175 18.77 13.69 -22.86
C ASN A 175 17.37 13.45 -23.46
N SER A 176 16.39 13.18 -22.59
CA SER A 176 14.99 12.87 -22.94
C SER A 176 14.79 11.62 -23.80
N ARG A 177 15.79 10.72 -23.86
CA ARG A 177 15.70 9.42 -24.55
C ARG A 177 15.83 8.26 -23.57
N LEU A 178 15.08 7.19 -23.80
CA LEU A 178 15.18 5.94 -23.04
C LEU A 178 16.25 5.05 -23.67
N ILE A 179 17.52 5.24 -23.27
CA ILE A 179 18.66 4.47 -23.82
C ILE A 179 18.46 2.96 -23.65
N ALA A 180 17.82 2.53 -22.56
CA ALA A 180 17.51 1.13 -22.30
C ALA A 180 16.69 0.48 -23.44
N SER A 181 15.73 1.22 -24.01
CA SER A 181 14.92 0.77 -25.14
C SER A 181 15.78 0.48 -26.37
N ASP A 182 16.66 1.42 -26.73
CA ASP A 182 17.54 1.31 -27.90
C ASP A 182 18.56 0.17 -27.75
N TYR A 183 19.02 -0.07 -26.51
CA TYR A 183 19.94 -1.16 -26.20
C TYR A 183 19.24 -2.53 -26.31
N LEU A 184 18.04 -2.66 -25.72
CA LEU A 184 17.29 -3.91 -25.71
C LEU A 184 16.82 -4.31 -27.12
N GLU A 185 16.47 -3.34 -27.97
CA GLU A 185 16.12 -3.60 -29.37
C GLU A 185 17.27 -4.25 -30.16
N LYS A 186 18.53 -3.98 -29.78
CA LYS A 186 19.73 -4.59 -30.37
C LYS A 186 20.16 -5.89 -29.68
N ASN A 187 19.57 -6.23 -28.54
CA ASN A 187 19.96 -7.34 -27.67
C ASN A 187 18.73 -8.13 -27.19
N THR A 188 17.84 -8.48 -28.12
CA THR A 188 16.56 -9.12 -27.82
C THR A 188 16.70 -10.52 -27.20
N ASP A 189 17.82 -11.20 -27.45
CA ASP A 189 18.17 -12.49 -26.87
C ASP A 189 18.25 -12.46 -25.33
N LEU A 190 18.49 -11.27 -24.73
CA LEU A 190 18.41 -11.09 -23.28
C LEU A 190 17.00 -11.39 -22.74
N LEU A 191 15.96 -11.11 -23.52
CA LEU A 191 14.60 -11.42 -23.10
C LEU A 191 14.35 -12.91 -23.08
N ASP A 192 14.93 -13.66 -24.01
CA ASP A 192 14.81 -15.10 -24.05
C ASP A 192 15.44 -15.74 -22.80
N ILE A 193 16.58 -15.20 -22.34
CA ILE A 193 17.22 -15.58 -21.07
C ILE A 193 16.31 -15.25 -19.87
N LEU A 194 15.76 -14.04 -19.81
CA LEU A 194 14.89 -13.62 -18.71
C LEU A 194 13.61 -14.46 -18.65
N ILE A 195 13.01 -14.80 -19.80
CA ILE A 195 11.80 -15.63 -19.86
C ILE A 195 12.11 -17.08 -19.46
N ALA A 196 13.19 -17.67 -19.99
CA ALA A 196 13.63 -19.01 -19.58
C ALA A 196 13.97 -19.07 -18.08
N GLY A 197 14.30 -17.92 -17.49
CA GLY A 197 14.51 -17.72 -16.08
C GLY A 197 13.41 -18.21 -15.14
N TYR A 198 12.15 -18.24 -15.60
CA TYR A 198 11.03 -18.79 -14.83
C TYR A 198 11.15 -20.30 -14.56
N GLU A 199 11.98 -21.03 -15.31
CA GLU A 199 12.26 -22.46 -15.10
C GLU A 199 13.18 -22.71 -13.88
N ASN A 200 13.83 -21.66 -13.36
CA ASN A 200 14.70 -21.74 -12.19
C ASN A 200 14.05 -21.03 -10.99
N THR A 201 13.63 -21.80 -9.98
CA THR A 201 12.94 -21.31 -8.79
C THR A 201 13.69 -20.19 -8.06
N ASP A 202 15.02 -20.25 -7.96
CA ASP A 202 15.83 -19.27 -7.24
C ASP A 202 15.98 -17.95 -7.99
N MET A 203 15.78 -17.97 -9.31
CA MET A 203 15.99 -16.83 -10.20
C MET A 203 14.71 -16.24 -10.76
N ALA A 204 13.61 -17.01 -10.74
CA ALA A 204 12.36 -16.67 -11.40
C ALA A 204 11.83 -15.28 -11.01
N LEU A 205 11.81 -14.94 -9.72
CA LEU A 205 11.32 -13.63 -9.26
C LEU A 205 12.25 -12.48 -9.66
N HIS A 206 13.57 -12.71 -9.65
CA HIS A 206 14.54 -11.70 -10.08
C HIS A 206 14.40 -11.39 -11.57
N TYR A 207 14.37 -12.44 -12.39
CA TYR A 207 14.21 -12.30 -13.83
C TYR A 207 12.82 -11.83 -14.23
N GLY A 208 11.78 -12.22 -13.51
CA GLY A 208 10.42 -11.73 -13.69
C GLY A 208 10.30 -10.23 -13.49
N VAL A 209 10.89 -9.69 -12.41
CA VAL A 209 10.94 -8.23 -12.16
C VAL A 209 11.72 -7.51 -13.27
N MET A 210 12.88 -8.01 -13.68
CA MET A 210 13.65 -7.41 -14.78
C MET A 210 12.86 -7.43 -16.10
N LEU A 211 12.24 -8.57 -16.44
CA LEU A 211 11.45 -8.74 -17.65
C LEU A 211 10.26 -7.78 -17.68
N LYS A 212 9.55 -7.66 -16.55
CA LYS A 212 8.41 -6.75 -16.40
C LYS A 212 8.78 -5.30 -16.67
N GLU A 213 9.97 -4.87 -16.24
CA GLU A 213 10.48 -3.53 -16.56
C GLU A 213 10.90 -3.39 -18.02
N CYS A 214 11.51 -4.42 -18.62
CA CYS A 214 11.89 -4.42 -20.03
C CYS A 214 10.65 -4.29 -20.95
N ILE A 215 9.56 -5.04 -20.71
CA ILE A 215 8.34 -5.02 -21.55
C ILE A 215 7.57 -3.69 -21.47
N ARG A 216 8.01 -2.73 -20.65
CA ARG A 216 7.51 -1.35 -20.67
C ARG A 216 7.84 -0.66 -21.99
N HIS A 217 8.91 -1.08 -22.67
CA HIS A 217 9.26 -0.58 -23.99
C HIS A 217 8.48 -1.34 -25.08
N GLN A 218 7.88 -0.60 -26.01
CA GLN A 218 6.97 -1.18 -27.01
C GLN A 218 7.69 -2.14 -27.97
N SER A 219 8.93 -1.83 -28.39
CA SER A 219 9.76 -2.69 -29.26
C SER A 219 10.05 -4.04 -28.59
N VAL A 220 10.40 -4.00 -27.31
CA VAL A 220 10.69 -5.16 -26.46
C VAL A 220 9.43 -6.03 -26.27
N ALA A 221 8.31 -5.43 -25.90
CA ALA A 221 7.04 -6.15 -25.76
C ALA A 221 6.60 -6.79 -27.08
N ARG A 222 6.80 -6.12 -28.21
CA ARG A 222 6.52 -6.66 -29.55
C ARG A 222 7.33 -7.92 -29.82
N TYR A 223 8.64 -7.88 -29.54
CA TYR A 223 9.50 -9.05 -29.70
C TYR A 223 9.00 -10.24 -28.85
N VAL A 224 8.69 -10.01 -27.57
CA VAL A 224 8.21 -11.10 -26.68
C VAL A 224 6.88 -11.69 -27.17
N LEU A 225 5.96 -10.86 -27.66
CA LEU A 225 4.68 -11.33 -28.22
C LEU A 225 4.87 -12.14 -29.50
N GLU A 226 5.80 -11.74 -30.36
CA GLU A 226 6.06 -12.42 -31.64
C GLU A 226 6.98 -13.64 -31.50
N SER A 227 7.66 -13.80 -30.36
CA SER A 227 8.58 -14.92 -30.12
C SER A 227 7.84 -16.20 -29.67
N PRO A 228 8.45 -17.39 -29.85
CA PRO A 228 7.90 -18.64 -29.35
C PRO A 228 7.74 -18.66 -27.82
N HIS A 229 8.47 -17.80 -27.10
CA HIS A 229 8.47 -17.74 -25.64
C HIS A 229 7.13 -17.30 -25.06
N VAL A 230 6.29 -16.57 -25.82
CA VAL A 230 4.94 -16.20 -25.36
C VAL A 230 4.12 -17.42 -24.95
N LYS A 231 4.33 -18.57 -25.62
CA LYS A 231 3.60 -19.81 -25.32
C LYS A 231 3.99 -20.41 -23.97
N LYS A 232 5.21 -20.18 -23.51
CA LYS A 232 5.68 -20.69 -22.22
C LYS A 232 4.94 -20.05 -21.04
N PHE A 233 4.41 -18.84 -21.18
CA PHE A 233 3.62 -18.20 -20.12
C PHE A 233 2.37 -19.00 -19.74
N PHE A 234 1.75 -19.71 -20.68
CA PHE A 234 0.61 -20.58 -20.35
C PHE A 234 0.99 -21.70 -19.38
N ASP A 235 2.25 -22.15 -19.43
CA ASP A 235 2.78 -23.18 -18.53
C ASP A 235 3.30 -22.54 -17.23
N TYR A 236 3.99 -21.39 -17.31
CA TYR A 236 4.53 -20.68 -16.15
C TYR A 236 3.46 -20.19 -15.17
N ILE A 237 2.31 -19.74 -15.69
CA ILE A 237 1.14 -19.32 -14.88
C ILE A 237 0.54 -20.49 -14.08
N GLN A 238 0.85 -21.73 -14.46
CA GLN A 238 0.35 -22.94 -13.83
C GLN A 238 1.40 -23.63 -12.97
N LEU A 239 2.56 -23.00 -12.74
CA LEU A 239 3.59 -23.54 -11.86
C LEU A 239 3.06 -23.73 -10.43
N PRO A 240 3.52 -24.77 -9.71
CA PRO A 240 3.05 -25.07 -8.36
C PRO A 240 3.50 -24.02 -7.33
N ASN A 241 4.60 -23.32 -7.60
CA ASN A 241 5.05 -22.21 -6.76
C ASN A 241 4.14 -20.99 -7.00
N PHE A 242 3.41 -20.59 -5.95
CA PHE A 242 2.43 -19.51 -6.02
C PHE A 242 3.06 -18.15 -6.37
N ASP A 243 4.20 -17.79 -5.76
CA ASP A 243 4.84 -16.49 -6.00
C ASP A 243 5.31 -16.38 -7.45
N ILE A 244 5.89 -17.46 -7.99
CA ILE A 244 6.38 -17.53 -9.36
C ILE A 244 5.23 -17.49 -10.37
N SER A 245 4.19 -18.31 -10.15
CA SER A 245 3.02 -18.33 -11.04
C SER A 245 2.24 -17.01 -11.02
N ALA A 246 2.12 -16.37 -9.86
CA ALA A 246 1.51 -15.05 -9.72
C ALA A 246 2.33 -13.96 -10.44
N ASP A 247 3.66 -13.97 -10.32
CA ASP A 247 4.52 -13.04 -11.04
C ASP A 247 4.45 -13.26 -12.55
N ALA A 248 4.52 -14.51 -13.02
CA ALA A 248 4.36 -14.86 -14.44
C ALA A 248 3.00 -14.39 -14.99
N ALA A 249 1.91 -14.57 -14.22
CA ALA A 249 0.58 -14.09 -14.59
C ALA A 249 0.52 -12.56 -14.68
N ALA A 250 1.17 -11.86 -13.74
CA ALA A 250 1.25 -10.41 -13.77
C ALA A 250 2.05 -9.90 -14.98
N THR A 251 3.18 -10.54 -15.30
CA THR A 251 3.99 -10.22 -16.49
C THR A 251 3.22 -10.48 -17.79
N PHE A 252 2.54 -11.63 -17.88
CA PHE A 252 1.71 -11.97 -19.04
C PHE A 252 0.53 -11.00 -19.23
N LYS A 253 -0.13 -10.62 -18.12
CA LYS A 253 -1.16 -9.59 -18.12
C LYS A 253 -0.61 -8.27 -18.64
N GLU A 254 0.53 -7.82 -18.14
CA GLU A 254 1.14 -6.56 -18.57
C GLU A 254 1.49 -6.56 -20.06
N LEU A 255 2.05 -7.67 -20.54
CA LEU A 255 2.37 -7.88 -21.96
C LEU A 255 1.13 -7.76 -22.85
N LEU A 256 -0.01 -8.30 -22.40
CA LEU A 256 -1.28 -8.31 -23.12
C LEU A 256 -2.16 -7.08 -22.89
N THR A 257 -1.76 -6.13 -22.05
CA THR A 257 -2.63 -4.98 -21.71
C THR A 257 -1.96 -3.62 -21.78
N ARG A 258 -0.62 -3.53 -21.78
CA ARG A 258 0.10 -2.24 -21.79
C ARG A 258 0.05 -1.56 -23.17
N HIS A 259 0.57 -2.22 -24.21
CA HIS A 259 0.78 -1.62 -25.53
C HIS A 259 -0.37 -1.96 -26.48
N LYS A 260 -1.46 -1.19 -26.37
CA LYS A 260 -2.76 -1.53 -26.97
C LYS A 260 -2.73 -1.85 -28.45
N SER A 261 -2.01 -1.07 -29.25
CA SER A 261 -1.89 -1.27 -30.70
C SER A 261 -1.13 -2.55 -31.05
N THR A 262 0.03 -2.77 -30.41
CA THR A 262 0.85 -3.99 -30.60
C THR A 262 0.07 -5.25 -30.20
N VAL A 263 -0.64 -5.20 -29.07
CA VAL A 263 -1.46 -6.33 -28.60
C VAL A 263 -2.60 -6.62 -29.57
N ALA A 264 -3.31 -5.59 -30.04
CA ALA A 264 -4.42 -5.77 -30.96
C ALA A 264 -3.98 -6.41 -32.29
N GLU A 265 -2.82 -6.00 -32.81
CA GLU A 265 -2.20 -6.60 -33.99
C GLU A 265 -1.82 -8.06 -33.73
N PHE A 266 -1.15 -8.34 -32.62
CA PHE A 266 -0.76 -9.69 -32.22
C PHE A 266 -1.97 -10.63 -32.09
N LEU A 267 -2.99 -10.23 -31.31
CA LEU A 267 -4.18 -11.05 -31.07
C LEU A 267 -4.98 -11.27 -32.36
N SER A 268 -5.04 -10.29 -33.25
CA SER A 268 -5.74 -10.43 -34.54
C SER A 268 -5.01 -11.45 -35.45
N LYS A 269 -3.68 -11.38 -35.52
CA LYS A 269 -2.85 -12.27 -36.34
C LYS A 269 -2.80 -13.69 -35.79
N ASN A 270 -2.81 -13.84 -34.47
CA ASN A 270 -2.58 -15.11 -33.77
C ASN A 270 -3.83 -15.70 -33.10
N TYR A 271 -5.01 -15.20 -33.48
CA TYR A 271 -6.27 -15.47 -32.81
C TYR A 271 -6.51 -16.96 -32.52
N ASP A 272 -6.40 -17.81 -33.55
CA ASP A 272 -6.85 -19.19 -33.47
C ASP A 272 -6.06 -20.02 -32.47
N TRP A 273 -4.72 -19.99 -32.55
CA TRP A 273 -3.90 -20.74 -31.60
C TRP A 273 -3.90 -20.09 -30.22
N PHE A 274 -3.90 -18.76 -30.14
CA PHE A 274 -3.82 -18.05 -28.86
C PHE A 274 -5.05 -18.34 -28.00
N PHE A 275 -6.25 -18.18 -28.56
CA PHE A 275 -7.47 -18.42 -27.79
C PHE A 275 -7.74 -19.91 -27.60
N ALA A 276 -7.27 -20.80 -28.47
CA ALA A 276 -7.31 -22.24 -28.21
C ALA A 276 -6.49 -22.60 -26.95
N GLU A 277 -5.23 -22.14 -26.86
CA GLU A 277 -4.38 -22.34 -25.69
C GLU A 277 -4.92 -21.62 -24.44
N PHE A 278 -5.38 -20.37 -24.58
CA PHE A 278 -5.92 -19.59 -23.47
C PHE A 278 -7.16 -20.25 -22.86
N ASN A 279 -8.08 -20.71 -23.71
CA ASN A 279 -9.28 -21.39 -23.24
C ASN A 279 -8.93 -22.72 -22.55
N LEU A 280 -8.15 -23.57 -23.22
CA LEU A 280 -7.83 -24.92 -22.74
C LEU A 280 -6.95 -24.90 -21.48
N LYS A 281 -5.87 -24.11 -21.47
CA LYS A 281 -4.89 -24.12 -20.38
C LYS A 281 -5.26 -23.21 -19.23
N LEU A 282 -6.00 -22.12 -19.47
CA LEU A 282 -6.25 -21.11 -18.43
C LEU A 282 -7.70 -21.06 -17.96
N LEU A 283 -8.67 -20.93 -18.89
CA LEU A 283 -10.09 -20.86 -18.50
C LEU A 283 -10.63 -22.19 -17.98
N GLU A 284 -10.17 -23.29 -18.56
CA GLU A 284 -10.53 -24.66 -18.15
C GLU A 284 -9.51 -25.26 -17.17
N SER A 285 -8.55 -24.47 -16.68
CA SER A 285 -7.56 -24.92 -15.68
C SER A 285 -8.25 -25.47 -14.43
N THR A 286 -7.68 -26.49 -13.79
CA THR A 286 -8.17 -26.97 -12.49
C THR A 286 -7.85 -26.02 -11.35
N ASN A 287 -6.84 -25.15 -11.51
CA ASN A 287 -6.44 -24.17 -10.51
C ASN A 287 -7.40 -22.97 -10.47
N TYR A 288 -8.07 -22.81 -9.32
CA TYR A 288 -9.02 -21.72 -9.05
C TYR A 288 -8.44 -20.34 -9.35
N ILE A 289 -7.21 -20.07 -8.89
CA ILE A 289 -6.57 -18.75 -9.01
C ILE A 289 -6.28 -18.47 -10.49
N THR A 290 -5.71 -19.44 -11.20
CA THR A 290 -5.45 -19.36 -12.63
C THR A 290 -6.74 -19.07 -13.40
N ARG A 291 -7.83 -19.82 -13.15
CA ARG A 291 -9.13 -19.55 -13.80
C ARG A 291 -9.60 -18.14 -13.54
N ARG A 292 -9.67 -17.71 -12.28
CA ARG A 292 -10.18 -16.38 -11.90
C ARG A 292 -9.39 -15.25 -12.55
N GLN A 293 -8.06 -15.29 -12.46
CA GLN A 293 -7.21 -14.25 -13.05
C GLN A 293 -7.29 -14.23 -14.58
N SER A 294 -7.45 -15.39 -15.20
CA SER A 294 -7.53 -15.50 -16.67
C SER A 294 -8.87 -15.03 -17.21
N ILE A 295 -9.97 -15.26 -16.49
CA ILE A 295 -11.29 -14.69 -16.86
C ILE A 295 -11.24 -13.16 -16.77
N LYS A 296 -10.63 -12.63 -15.71
CA LYS A 296 -10.44 -11.18 -15.55
C LYS A 296 -9.58 -10.61 -16.68
N LEU A 297 -8.47 -11.26 -17.01
CA LEU A 297 -7.60 -10.88 -18.13
C LEU A 297 -8.34 -10.94 -19.47
N LEU A 298 -9.16 -11.97 -19.70
CA LEU A 298 -10.02 -12.06 -20.88
C LEU A 298 -10.96 -10.86 -20.96
N GLY A 299 -11.63 -10.50 -19.86
CA GLY A 299 -12.45 -9.30 -19.78
C GLY A 299 -11.67 -8.03 -20.13
N ASP A 300 -10.50 -7.83 -19.51
CA ASP A 300 -9.61 -6.68 -19.76
C ASP A 300 -9.19 -6.60 -21.24
N MET A 301 -8.89 -7.74 -21.89
CA MET A 301 -8.52 -7.79 -23.31
C MET A 301 -9.70 -7.47 -24.22
N LEU A 302 -10.87 -8.09 -24.01
CA LEU A 302 -12.01 -7.95 -24.91
C LEU A 302 -12.73 -6.60 -24.77
N LEU A 303 -12.66 -5.96 -23.61
CA LEU A 303 -13.24 -4.63 -23.37
C LEU A 303 -12.39 -3.48 -23.92
N ASP A 304 -11.14 -3.74 -24.30
CA ASP A 304 -10.28 -2.73 -24.90
C ASP A 304 -10.78 -2.35 -26.30
N ARG A 305 -10.91 -1.03 -26.55
CA ARG A 305 -11.41 -0.52 -27.83
C ARG A 305 -10.52 -0.92 -29.01
N SER A 306 -9.22 -1.07 -28.77
CA SER A 306 -8.25 -1.46 -29.81
C SER A 306 -8.47 -2.90 -30.26
N ASN A 307 -9.07 -3.74 -29.40
CA ASN A 307 -9.34 -5.16 -29.65
C ASN A 307 -10.76 -5.42 -30.20
N ALA A 308 -11.46 -4.40 -30.72
CA ALA A 308 -12.86 -4.54 -31.15
C ALA A 308 -13.08 -5.67 -32.18
N VAL A 309 -12.14 -5.86 -33.13
CA VAL A 309 -12.20 -6.94 -34.12
C VAL A 309 -12.07 -8.31 -33.47
N VAL A 310 -11.10 -8.46 -32.56
CA VAL A 310 -10.87 -9.69 -31.78
C VAL A 310 -12.06 -9.99 -30.89
N MET A 311 -12.61 -8.97 -30.21
CA MET A 311 -13.81 -9.09 -29.38
C MET A 311 -14.99 -9.60 -30.19
N THR A 312 -15.26 -8.99 -31.34
CA THR A 312 -16.37 -9.39 -32.22
C THR A 312 -16.23 -10.85 -32.66
N ARG A 313 -15.02 -11.27 -33.02
CA ARG A 313 -14.73 -12.68 -33.37
C ARG A 313 -14.93 -13.61 -32.17
N TYR A 314 -14.48 -13.22 -30.98
CA TYR A 314 -14.59 -14.01 -29.75
C TYR A 314 -16.04 -14.21 -29.32
N VAL A 315 -16.85 -13.16 -29.32
CA VAL A 315 -18.27 -13.21 -28.91
C VAL A 315 -19.20 -13.83 -29.95
N SER A 316 -18.67 -14.13 -31.13
CA SER A 316 -19.38 -14.83 -32.21
C SER A 316 -19.07 -16.34 -32.23
N SER A 317 -18.22 -16.85 -31.34
CA SER A 317 -17.88 -18.27 -31.26
C SER A 317 -18.79 -19.00 -30.26
N ARG A 318 -19.44 -20.07 -30.76
CA ARG A 318 -20.25 -20.98 -29.95
C ARG A 318 -19.47 -21.65 -28.83
N ASP A 319 -18.23 -22.07 -29.10
CA ASP A 319 -17.42 -22.77 -28.10
C ASP A 319 -17.01 -21.84 -26.97
N ASN A 320 -16.65 -20.60 -27.28
CA ASN A 320 -16.34 -19.57 -26.28
C ASN A 320 -17.56 -19.27 -25.39
N LEU A 321 -18.77 -19.17 -25.99
CA LEU A 321 -20.00 -19.00 -25.21
C LEU A 321 -20.22 -20.18 -24.26
N ARG A 322 -20.01 -21.42 -24.72
CA ARG A 322 -20.18 -22.62 -23.90
C ARG A 322 -19.23 -22.61 -22.69
N ILE A 323 -17.95 -22.26 -22.89
CA ILE A 323 -16.97 -22.16 -21.80
C ILE A 323 -17.45 -21.14 -20.76
N LEU A 324 -17.84 -19.94 -21.19
CA LEU A 324 -18.34 -18.91 -20.27
C LEU A 324 -19.64 -19.32 -19.56
N MET A 325 -20.56 -20.00 -20.24
CA MET A 325 -21.77 -20.51 -19.62
C MET A 325 -21.49 -21.60 -18.58
N ASN A 326 -20.42 -22.39 -18.75
CA ASN A 326 -19.96 -23.32 -17.71
C ASN A 326 -19.35 -22.57 -16.53
N LEU A 327 -18.52 -21.55 -16.78
CA LEU A 327 -17.93 -20.71 -15.72
C LEU A 327 -18.98 -19.95 -14.91
N LEU A 328 -20.09 -19.53 -15.54
CA LEU A 328 -21.26 -18.96 -14.85
C LEU A 328 -21.97 -19.95 -13.92
N ARG A 329 -21.69 -21.25 -14.02
CA ARG A 329 -22.27 -22.31 -13.19
C ARG A 329 -21.31 -22.85 -12.13
N GLU A 330 -20.07 -22.35 -12.08
CA GLU A 330 -19.09 -22.72 -11.06
C GLU A 330 -19.60 -22.40 -9.65
N SER A 331 -19.16 -23.11 -8.62
CA SER A 331 -19.58 -22.84 -7.24
C SER A 331 -19.05 -21.50 -6.69
N SER A 332 -17.96 -20.99 -7.24
CA SER A 332 -17.35 -19.74 -6.80
C SER A 332 -18.08 -18.51 -7.34
N LYS A 333 -18.66 -17.71 -6.44
CA LYS A 333 -19.24 -16.39 -6.76
C LYS A 333 -18.25 -15.45 -7.45
N SER A 334 -16.97 -15.50 -7.08
CA SER A 334 -15.94 -14.66 -7.72
C SER A 334 -15.73 -15.00 -9.20
N ILE A 335 -15.65 -16.30 -9.54
CA ILE A 335 -15.54 -16.74 -10.94
C ILE A 335 -16.82 -16.41 -11.71
N GLN A 336 -17.97 -16.63 -11.09
CA GLN A 336 -19.28 -16.27 -11.63
C GLN A 336 -19.34 -14.77 -12.00
N THR A 337 -18.93 -13.86 -11.11
CA THR A 337 -18.91 -12.40 -11.35
C THR A 337 -18.00 -12.00 -12.51
N GLU A 338 -16.77 -12.52 -12.54
CA GLU A 338 -15.84 -12.22 -13.64
C GLU A 338 -16.35 -12.81 -14.97
N ALA A 339 -16.89 -14.03 -14.96
CA ALA A 339 -17.48 -14.67 -16.14
C ALA A 339 -18.69 -13.88 -16.65
N PHE A 340 -19.50 -13.31 -15.76
CA PHE A 340 -20.61 -12.44 -16.12
C PHE A 340 -20.15 -11.19 -16.86
N HIS A 341 -19.04 -10.57 -16.45
CA HIS A 341 -18.47 -9.42 -17.14
C HIS A 341 -18.00 -9.72 -18.57
N VAL A 342 -17.65 -10.97 -18.88
CA VAL A 342 -17.36 -11.37 -20.26
C VAL A 342 -18.64 -11.80 -20.99
N PHE A 343 -19.52 -12.55 -20.33
CA PHE A 343 -20.79 -13.02 -20.88
C PHE A 343 -21.70 -11.88 -21.37
N LYS A 344 -21.72 -10.74 -20.66
CA LYS A 344 -22.49 -9.55 -21.11
C LYS A 344 -22.12 -9.11 -22.52
N LEU A 345 -20.88 -9.35 -22.98
CA LEU A 345 -20.43 -8.99 -24.32
C LEU A 345 -21.13 -9.85 -25.39
N PHE A 346 -21.36 -11.14 -25.11
CA PHE A 346 -22.14 -12.02 -26.00
C PHE A 346 -23.59 -11.55 -26.11
N VAL A 347 -24.19 -11.12 -25.00
CA VAL A 347 -25.56 -10.59 -24.97
C VAL A 347 -25.66 -9.22 -25.62
N ALA A 348 -24.65 -8.37 -25.47
CA ALA A 348 -24.60 -7.02 -26.03
C ALA A 348 -24.25 -6.97 -27.53
N ASN A 349 -23.64 -8.03 -28.09
CA ASN A 349 -23.30 -8.09 -29.51
C ASN A 349 -24.57 -7.87 -30.37
N GLN A 350 -24.60 -6.86 -31.23
CA GLN A 350 -25.77 -6.56 -32.06
C GLN A 350 -25.94 -7.58 -33.20
N HIS A 351 -24.83 -8.15 -33.69
CA HIS A 351 -24.80 -9.09 -34.80
C HIS A 351 -24.50 -10.51 -34.29
N LYS A 352 -25.38 -11.05 -33.46
CA LYS A 352 -25.21 -12.40 -32.90
C LYS A 352 -25.42 -13.47 -33.97
N PRO A 353 -24.50 -14.43 -34.12
CA PRO A 353 -24.74 -15.60 -34.96
C PRO A 353 -25.99 -16.41 -34.54
N PRO A 354 -26.70 -17.08 -35.47
CA PRO A 354 -27.93 -17.80 -35.16
C PRO A 354 -27.79 -18.90 -34.12
N ASP A 355 -26.65 -19.58 -34.09
CA ASP A 355 -26.31 -20.61 -33.11
C ASP A 355 -26.17 -20.02 -31.69
N ILE A 356 -25.51 -18.87 -31.54
CA ILE A 356 -25.44 -18.11 -30.28
C ILE A 356 -26.85 -17.73 -29.80
N VAL A 357 -27.68 -17.19 -30.70
CA VAL A 357 -29.07 -16.83 -30.39
C VAL A 357 -29.84 -18.06 -29.91
N SER A 358 -29.72 -19.19 -30.60
CA SER A 358 -30.41 -20.43 -30.22
C SER A 358 -30.03 -20.91 -28.81
N ILE A 359 -28.74 -20.82 -28.44
CA ILE A 359 -28.24 -21.19 -27.11
C ILE A 359 -28.82 -20.26 -26.03
N LEU A 360 -28.82 -18.95 -26.26
CA LEU A 360 -29.36 -17.97 -25.32
C LEU A 360 -30.87 -18.14 -25.13
N VAL A 361 -31.62 -18.38 -26.22
CA VAL A 361 -33.08 -18.60 -26.16
C VAL A 361 -33.41 -19.92 -25.46
N ALA A 362 -32.70 -21.01 -25.79
CA ALA A 362 -32.91 -22.31 -25.15
C ALA A 362 -32.64 -22.29 -23.64
N ASN A 363 -31.76 -21.39 -23.18
CA ASN A 363 -31.42 -21.24 -21.76
C ASN A 363 -32.06 -20.03 -21.09
N ARG A 364 -32.99 -19.32 -21.75
CA ARG A 364 -33.56 -18.04 -21.30
C ARG A 364 -34.03 -18.07 -19.85
N SER A 365 -34.90 -19.02 -19.49
CA SER A 365 -35.49 -19.07 -18.14
C SER A 365 -34.44 -19.36 -17.06
N LYS A 366 -33.43 -20.18 -17.36
CA LYS A 366 -32.35 -20.50 -16.43
C LYS A 366 -31.41 -19.31 -16.26
N LEU A 367 -31.06 -18.63 -17.35
CA LEU A 367 -30.25 -17.41 -17.34
C LEU A 367 -30.95 -16.31 -16.55
N LEU A 368 -32.25 -16.06 -16.79
CA LEU A 368 -32.99 -15.03 -16.04
C LEU A 368 -33.01 -15.31 -14.54
N ARG A 369 -33.19 -16.58 -14.13
CA ARG A 369 -33.11 -16.95 -12.71
C ARG A 369 -31.71 -16.73 -12.14
N LEU A 370 -30.68 -17.23 -12.84
CA LEU A 370 -29.30 -17.05 -12.42
C LEU A 370 -28.97 -15.56 -12.26
N LEU A 371 -29.32 -14.74 -13.25
CA LEU A 371 -29.03 -13.30 -13.26
C LEU A 371 -29.85 -12.51 -12.23
N ALA A 372 -31.03 -12.98 -11.82
CA ALA A 372 -31.78 -12.37 -10.72
C ALA A 372 -31.04 -12.49 -9.38
N ASP A 373 -30.24 -13.55 -9.22
CA ASP A 373 -29.41 -13.77 -8.02
C ASP A 373 -28.06 -13.03 -8.09
N PHE A 374 -27.62 -12.61 -9.29
CA PHE A 374 -26.43 -11.77 -9.49
C PHE A 374 -26.74 -10.31 -9.11
N LYS A 375 -26.52 -9.95 -7.85
CA LYS A 375 -26.34 -8.54 -7.48
C LYS A 375 -25.02 -8.05 -8.07
N LEU A 376 -25.08 -7.16 -9.05
CA LEU A 376 -23.90 -6.55 -9.66
C LEU A 376 -23.19 -5.67 -8.63
N ASP A 377 -21.98 -6.06 -8.22
CA ASP A 377 -21.15 -5.39 -7.19
C ASP A 377 -20.77 -3.93 -7.46
N LYS A 378 -21.17 -3.36 -8.61
CA LYS A 378 -20.92 -1.95 -8.91
C LYS A 378 -21.79 -1.00 -8.09
N ASP A 379 -22.98 -1.46 -7.69
CA ASP A 379 -23.91 -0.72 -6.85
C ASP A 379 -23.75 -1.07 -5.34
N SER A 380 -23.24 -2.25 -5.00
CA SER A 380 -23.18 -2.74 -3.62
C SER A 380 -22.31 -1.90 -2.68
N VAL A 381 -21.11 -1.48 -3.10
CA VAL A 381 -20.21 -0.69 -2.22
C VAL A 381 -20.71 0.73 -1.99
N SER A 382 -21.38 1.32 -2.99
CA SER A 382 -22.02 2.63 -2.81
C SER A 382 -23.25 2.51 -1.90
N GLU A 383 -24.06 1.48 -2.06
CA GLU A 383 -25.16 1.16 -1.14
C GLU A 383 -24.63 0.93 0.29
N PHE A 384 -23.55 0.16 0.47
CA PHE A 384 -22.94 -0.06 1.78
C PHE A 384 -22.48 1.25 2.43
N LEU A 385 -21.89 2.16 1.65
CA LEU A 385 -21.50 3.48 2.17
C LEU A 385 -22.73 4.29 2.59
N GLU A 386 -23.78 4.30 1.79
CA GLU A 386 -25.03 5.01 2.12
C GLU A 386 -25.64 4.48 3.42
N THR A 387 -25.71 3.16 3.58
CA THR A 387 -26.15 2.52 4.83
C THR A 387 -25.25 2.88 6.01
N ALA A 388 -23.92 2.86 5.84
CA ALA A 388 -22.98 3.22 6.89
C ALA A 388 -23.16 4.67 7.34
N VAL A 389 -23.34 5.58 6.39
CA VAL A 389 -23.58 7.00 6.64
C VAL A 389 -24.91 7.21 7.38
N GLU A 390 -25.96 6.50 6.98
CA GLU A 390 -27.26 6.55 7.66
C GLU A 390 -27.14 6.05 9.11
N ALA A 391 -26.48 4.91 9.31
CA ALA A 391 -26.24 4.34 10.64
C ALA A 391 -25.44 5.29 11.55
N ALA A 392 -24.33 5.85 11.04
CA ALA A 392 -23.49 6.77 11.77
C ALA A 392 -24.23 8.06 12.14
N LYS A 393 -25.08 8.60 11.26
CA LYS A 393 -25.90 9.78 11.55
C LYS A 393 -26.92 9.51 12.66
N LYS A 394 -27.62 8.37 12.61
CA LYS A 394 -28.58 7.97 13.65
C LYS A 394 -27.91 7.75 15.00
N ALA A 395 -26.74 7.12 15.02
CA ALA A 395 -25.94 6.99 16.25
C ALA A 395 -25.48 8.36 16.76
N GLY A 396 -25.04 9.26 15.87
CA GLY A 396 -24.68 10.63 16.22
C GLY A 396 -25.82 11.45 16.84
N GLU A 397 -27.08 11.18 16.48
CA GLU A 397 -28.25 11.78 17.13
C GLU A 397 -28.39 11.31 18.59
N ILE A 398 -28.22 10.00 18.84
CA ILE A 398 -28.21 9.43 20.20
C ILE A 398 -27.08 10.04 21.02
N ILE A 399 -25.86 10.12 20.48
CA ILE A 399 -24.70 10.71 21.16
C ILE A 399 -24.98 12.17 21.53
N ARG A 400 -25.57 12.94 20.60
CA ARG A 400 -25.93 14.34 20.83
C ARG A 400 -26.97 14.51 21.92
N GLU A 401 -27.98 13.65 21.97
CA GLU A 401 -29.01 13.66 23.02
C GLU A 401 -28.44 13.27 24.38
N GLY A 402 -27.63 12.20 24.42
CA GLY A 402 -26.98 11.70 25.63
C GLY A 402 -25.91 12.65 26.19
N PHE A 403 -25.34 13.53 25.36
CA PHE A 403 -24.35 14.53 25.80
C PHE A 403 -24.92 15.52 26.83
N TYR A 404 -26.21 15.86 26.73
CA TYR A 404 -26.86 16.83 27.62
C TYR A 404 -27.55 16.20 28.84
N GLN A 405 -27.49 14.87 28.99
CA GLN A 405 -28.15 14.13 30.06
C GLN A 405 -27.16 13.71 31.16
N THR A 406 -27.65 13.49 32.37
CA THR A 406 -26.86 12.94 33.47
C THR A 406 -26.52 11.48 33.17
N LYS A 407 -25.23 11.16 33.05
CA LYS A 407 -24.78 9.82 32.63
C LYS A 407 -24.63 8.87 33.82
N HIS A 408 -25.19 7.67 33.70
CA HIS A 408 -24.73 6.52 34.47
C HIS A 408 -23.48 5.95 33.78
N VAL A 409 -22.36 5.92 34.50
CA VAL A 409 -21.05 5.53 33.99
C VAL A 409 -20.66 4.19 34.59
N GLU A 410 -20.36 3.21 33.74
CA GLU A 410 -19.78 1.92 34.12
C GLU A 410 -18.29 1.89 33.74
N HIS A 411 -17.46 1.20 34.52
CA HIS A 411 -16.01 1.10 34.26
C HIS A 411 -15.68 -0.20 33.52
N LYS A 412 -14.97 -0.09 32.39
CA LYS A 412 -14.49 -1.22 31.57
C LYS A 412 -12.97 -1.32 31.72
N GLY A 413 -12.50 -1.64 32.92
CA GLY A 413 -11.06 -1.67 33.26
C GLY A 413 -10.64 -0.51 34.16
N GLN A 414 -9.34 -0.18 34.21
CA GLN A 414 -8.81 0.83 35.15
C GLN A 414 -9.15 2.29 34.76
N VAL A 415 -9.35 2.59 33.47
CA VAL A 415 -9.56 3.97 32.97
C VAL A 415 -10.69 4.08 31.95
N ASP A 416 -11.06 3.00 31.28
CA ASP A 416 -12.12 3.01 30.26
C ASP A 416 -13.50 3.16 30.90
N LEU A 417 -14.30 4.04 30.31
CA LEU A 417 -15.67 4.34 30.71
C LEU A 417 -16.59 3.90 29.59
N VAL A 418 -17.56 3.05 29.91
CA VAL A 418 -18.68 2.76 29.00
C VAL A 418 -19.92 3.41 29.56
N THR A 419 -20.68 4.09 28.71
CA THR A 419 -21.95 4.70 29.09
C THR A 419 -23.10 3.96 28.42
N GLU A 420 -24.31 4.18 28.92
CA GLU A 420 -25.53 3.69 28.27
C GLU A 420 -25.64 4.16 26.81
N THR A 421 -24.97 5.27 26.47
CA THR A 421 -24.93 5.84 25.11
C THR A 421 -24.18 4.92 24.14
N ASP A 422 -23.05 4.35 24.54
CA ASP A 422 -22.19 3.48 23.71
C ASP A 422 -22.95 2.20 23.33
N LYS A 423 -23.53 1.53 24.33
CA LYS A 423 -24.37 0.33 24.14
C LYS A 423 -25.61 0.61 23.28
N ALA A 424 -26.25 1.78 23.46
CA ALA A 424 -27.41 2.17 22.67
C ALA A 424 -27.04 2.43 21.19
N CYS A 425 -25.89 3.07 20.94
CA CYS A 425 -25.38 3.32 19.60
C CYS A 425 -25.05 2.02 18.89
N GLU A 426 -24.30 1.11 19.53
CA GLU A 426 -23.96 -0.18 18.92
C GLU A 426 -25.22 -1.00 18.61
N ALA A 427 -26.15 -1.09 19.55
CA ALA A 427 -27.40 -1.81 19.35
C ALA A 427 -28.23 -1.23 18.19
N LEU A 428 -28.29 0.09 18.04
CA LEU A 428 -28.96 0.74 16.91
C LEU A 428 -28.26 0.41 15.59
N ILE A 429 -26.94 0.58 15.53
CA ILE A 429 -26.15 0.34 14.32
C ILE A 429 -26.30 -1.13 13.91
N PHE A 430 -26.13 -2.06 14.84
CA PHE A 430 -26.25 -3.50 14.59
C PHE A 430 -27.65 -3.89 14.11
N LYS A 431 -28.70 -3.33 14.73
CA LYS A 431 -30.08 -3.55 14.30
C LYS A 431 -30.30 -3.06 12.88
N HIS A 432 -29.84 -1.85 12.56
CA HIS A 432 -29.99 -1.27 11.23
C HIS A 432 -29.23 -2.08 10.17
N LEU A 433 -27.98 -2.48 10.45
CA LEU A 433 -27.16 -3.28 9.54
C LEU A 433 -27.72 -4.69 9.34
N LYS A 434 -28.17 -5.39 10.40
CA LYS A 434 -28.80 -6.72 10.26
C LYS A 434 -30.12 -6.68 9.50
N GLN A 435 -30.90 -5.61 9.61
CA GLN A 435 -32.15 -5.47 8.86
C GLN A 435 -31.90 -5.36 7.35
N GLN A 436 -30.85 -4.65 6.94
CA GLN A 436 -30.50 -4.50 5.52
C GLN A 436 -29.67 -5.67 4.99
N TYR A 437 -28.77 -6.22 5.81
CA TYR A 437 -27.81 -7.27 5.44
C TYR A 437 -27.80 -8.42 6.45
N PRO A 438 -28.83 -9.29 6.46
CA PRO A 438 -28.97 -10.37 7.45
C PRO A 438 -27.83 -11.39 7.44
N SER A 439 -27.13 -11.55 6.31
CA SER A 439 -26.04 -12.52 6.15
C SER A 439 -24.65 -11.94 6.46
N HIS A 440 -24.53 -10.64 6.74
CA HIS A 440 -23.24 -10.02 7.05
C HIS A 440 -22.87 -10.25 8.51
N LYS A 441 -21.59 -10.45 8.78
CA LYS A 441 -21.05 -10.50 10.14
C LYS A 441 -20.94 -9.08 10.71
N LEU A 442 -21.01 -8.97 12.03
CA LEU A 442 -20.84 -7.71 12.75
C LEU A 442 -19.77 -7.90 13.83
N ILE A 443 -18.83 -6.97 13.88
CA ILE A 443 -17.82 -6.84 14.93
C ILE A 443 -18.00 -5.45 15.52
N GLY A 444 -18.24 -5.39 16.82
CA GLY A 444 -18.44 -4.14 17.54
C GLY A 444 -17.64 -4.14 18.83
N GLU A 445 -17.16 -2.97 19.25
CA GLU A 445 -16.37 -2.83 20.47
C GLU A 445 -17.08 -3.43 21.70
N GLU A 446 -18.35 -3.09 21.91
CA GLU A 446 -19.05 -3.45 23.15
C GLU A 446 -19.44 -4.91 23.17
N THR A 447 -19.90 -5.44 22.04
CA THR A 447 -20.17 -6.87 21.87
C THR A 447 -18.90 -7.70 22.04
N THR A 448 -17.77 -7.26 21.48
CA THR A 448 -16.49 -7.98 21.59
C THR A 448 -15.98 -7.97 23.03
N ALA A 449 -16.12 -6.86 23.74
CA ALA A 449 -15.75 -6.80 25.15
C ALA A 449 -16.64 -7.68 26.05
N ALA A 450 -17.92 -7.86 25.69
CA ALA A 450 -18.85 -8.70 26.44
C ALA A 450 -18.73 -10.20 26.12
N CYS A 451 -18.39 -10.57 24.88
CA CYS A 451 -18.46 -11.96 24.39
C CYS A 451 -17.13 -12.55 23.92
N GLY A 452 -16.03 -11.78 23.91
CA GLY A 452 -14.71 -12.19 23.43
C GLY A 452 -14.45 -11.87 21.96
N ALA A 453 -13.20 -12.07 21.53
CA ALA A 453 -12.73 -11.75 20.18
C ALA A 453 -13.49 -12.55 19.10
N THR A 454 -14.01 -11.85 18.10
CA THR A 454 -14.62 -12.46 16.90
C THR A 454 -13.56 -12.61 15.81
N GLU A 455 -13.50 -13.77 15.17
CA GLU A 455 -12.52 -14.06 14.11
C GLU A 455 -12.83 -13.25 12.83
N LEU A 456 -11.82 -12.58 12.27
CA LEU A 456 -11.92 -11.94 10.96
C LEU A 456 -11.90 -13.03 9.88
N THR A 457 -12.90 -13.02 9.01
CA THR A 457 -13.06 -14.01 7.93
C THR A 457 -13.26 -13.31 6.59
N ASP A 458 -13.16 -14.06 5.48
CA ASP A 458 -13.43 -13.55 4.12
C ASP A 458 -14.91 -13.21 3.85
N GLU A 459 -15.81 -13.45 4.81
CA GLU A 459 -17.21 -13.07 4.69
C GLU A 459 -17.44 -11.56 4.92
N PRO A 460 -18.43 -10.92 4.24
CA PRO A 460 -18.74 -9.51 4.44
C PRO A 460 -19.01 -9.19 5.91
N THR A 461 -18.19 -8.29 6.47
CA THR A 461 -18.18 -7.98 7.91
C THR A 461 -18.20 -6.47 8.12
N TRP A 462 -19.10 -5.99 8.97
CA TRP A 462 -19.12 -4.60 9.43
C TRP A 462 -18.36 -4.48 10.75
N ILE A 463 -17.39 -3.58 10.80
CA ILE A 463 -16.61 -3.29 12.00
C ILE A 463 -17.06 -1.93 12.52
N VAL A 464 -17.52 -1.89 13.77
CA VAL A 464 -18.21 -0.72 14.35
C VAL A 464 -17.53 -0.34 15.65
N ASP A 465 -17.02 0.87 15.70
CA ASP A 465 -16.83 1.60 16.93
C ASP A 465 -18.07 2.49 17.12
N PRO A 466 -18.91 2.24 18.14
CA PRO A 466 -20.10 3.06 18.36
C PRO A 466 -19.76 4.48 18.81
N LEU A 467 -18.60 4.69 19.45
CA LEU A 467 -18.18 5.95 20.03
C LEU A 467 -16.66 5.94 20.33
N ASP A 468 -15.85 6.46 19.39
CA ASP A 468 -14.41 6.60 19.59
C ASP A 468 -14.08 7.86 20.42
N GLY A 469 -13.51 7.67 21.60
CA GLY A 469 -13.01 8.74 22.47
C GLY A 469 -14.09 9.56 23.15
N THR A 470 -13.72 10.71 23.74
CA THR A 470 -14.74 11.62 24.33
C THR A 470 -15.42 12.41 23.21
N PRO A 471 -16.76 12.44 23.12
CA PRO A 471 -17.45 13.01 21.97
C PRO A 471 -17.17 14.51 21.87
N GLN A 472 -16.44 14.91 20.84
CA GLN A 472 -16.32 16.30 20.42
C GLN A 472 -17.44 16.59 19.43
N LEU A 473 -18.45 17.36 19.84
CA LEU A 473 -19.61 17.73 19.02
C LEU A 473 -19.18 18.60 17.81
N CYS A 474 -18.65 17.97 16.77
CA CYS A 474 -18.23 18.60 15.53
C CYS A 474 -19.04 18.04 14.35
N PRO A 475 -19.55 18.89 13.43
CA PRO A 475 -20.37 18.45 12.30
C PRO A 475 -19.51 17.92 11.15
N TRP A 476 -18.58 17.00 11.44
CA TRP A 476 -17.68 16.42 10.46
C TRP A 476 -18.10 14.99 10.15
N LEU A 477 -18.32 14.71 8.86
CA LEU A 477 -18.55 13.38 8.32
C LEU A 477 -17.40 13.05 7.36
N PHE A 478 -16.54 12.13 7.79
CA PHE A 478 -15.48 11.59 6.94
C PHE A 478 -15.96 10.29 6.28
N THR A 479 -15.70 10.16 4.99
CA THR A 479 -16.06 8.96 4.20
C THR A 479 -14.92 8.62 3.25
N GLY A 480 -14.65 7.33 3.07
CA GLY A 480 -13.68 6.85 2.09
C GLY A 480 -14.11 5.49 1.55
N VAL A 481 -13.92 5.28 0.26
CA VAL A 481 -14.20 3.99 -0.40
C VAL A 481 -13.01 3.63 -1.24
N HIS A 482 -12.57 2.36 -1.15
CA HIS A 482 -11.38 1.91 -1.85
C HIS A 482 -11.46 2.20 -3.36
N GLY A 483 -10.46 2.92 -3.90
CA GLY A 483 -10.37 3.35 -5.29
C GLY A 483 -11.33 4.48 -5.70
N LYS A 484 -12.07 5.09 -4.76
CA LYS A 484 -13.00 6.21 -5.04
C LYS A 484 -12.64 7.51 -4.32
N GLY A 485 -11.55 7.53 -3.53
CA GLY A 485 -11.10 8.71 -2.82
C GLY A 485 -11.77 8.92 -1.45
N ALA A 486 -11.27 9.93 -0.72
CA ALA A 486 -11.74 10.30 0.61
C ALA A 486 -12.40 11.69 0.61
N PHE A 487 -13.41 11.87 1.46
CA PHE A 487 -14.22 13.09 1.52
C PHE A 487 -14.49 13.50 2.98
N LEU A 488 -14.54 14.81 3.21
CA LEU A 488 -15.05 15.45 4.42
C LEU A 488 -16.27 16.28 4.05
N ASN A 489 -17.44 15.94 4.61
CA ASN A 489 -18.71 16.59 4.30
C ASN A 489 -18.98 16.66 2.78
N GLY A 490 -18.66 15.58 2.07
CA GLY A 490 -18.80 15.46 0.61
C GLY A 490 -17.75 16.19 -0.22
N LYS A 491 -16.80 16.90 0.40
CA LYS A 491 -15.68 17.55 -0.31
C LYS A 491 -14.44 16.67 -0.30
N PRO A 492 -13.73 16.50 -1.42
CA PRO A 492 -12.54 15.67 -1.47
C PRO A 492 -11.46 16.22 -0.54
N ILE A 493 -10.75 15.31 0.14
CA ILE A 493 -9.64 15.62 1.04
C ILE A 493 -8.37 14.92 0.57
N LYS A 494 -7.24 15.44 1.03
CA LYS A 494 -5.92 14.85 0.80
C LYS A 494 -5.04 15.08 2.03
N VAL A 495 -4.07 14.20 2.21
CA VAL A 495 -3.02 14.38 3.23
C VAL A 495 -2.21 15.66 3.00
N SER A 496 -1.51 16.11 4.05
CA SER A 496 -0.64 17.29 3.95
C SER A 496 0.52 17.06 2.98
N SER A 497 1.09 18.15 2.47
CA SER A 497 2.31 18.14 1.66
C SER A 497 3.56 18.46 2.50
N GLN A 498 3.50 18.31 3.82
CA GLN A 498 4.64 18.55 4.71
C GLN A 498 5.71 17.50 4.46
N SER A 499 6.97 17.91 4.33
CA SER A 499 8.11 17.03 4.09
C SER A 499 9.16 17.08 5.20
N GLU A 500 9.05 18.03 6.13
CA GLU A 500 10.03 18.23 7.20
C GLU A 500 9.45 17.83 8.56
N LEU A 501 10.04 16.81 9.19
CA LEU A 501 9.58 16.27 10.49
C LEU A 501 9.49 17.37 11.57
N VAL A 502 10.48 18.26 11.64
CA VAL A 502 10.55 19.37 12.62
C VAL A 502 9.43 20.39 12.47
N LYS A 503 8.75 20.44 11.32
CA LYS A 503 7.60 21.32 11.06
C LYS A 503 6.26 20.61 11.24
N SER A 504 6.28 19.29 11.40
CA SER A 504 5.09 18.44 11.46
C SER A 504 4.34 18.51 12.78
N LEU A 505 3.02 18.46 12.70
CA LEU A 505 2.13 18.21 13.83
C LEU A 505 1.97 16.70 14.04
N LEU A 506 2.43 16.23 15.20
CA LEU A 506 2.30 14.85 15.64
C LEU A 506 1.05 14.67 16.50
N ALA A 507 0.29 13.60 16.27
CA ALA A 507 -0.70 13.10 17.19
C ALA A 507 -0.28 11.72 17.72
N THR A 508 -0.61 11.45 18.98
CA THR A 508 -0.41 10.13 19.61
C THR A 508 -1.35 10.00 20.80
N GLU A 509 -1.56 8.78 21.27
CA GLU A 509 -2.30 8.50 22.49
C GLU A 509 -1.46 7.70 23.50
N ALA A 510 -1.82 7.78 24.77
CA ALA A 510 -1.09 7.09 25.85
C ALA A 510 -1.59 5.64 26.09
N GLY A 511 -2.45 5.12 25.21
CA GLY A 511 -3.14 3.84 25.36
C GLY A 511 -4.02 3.79 26.62
N THR A 512 -4.59 2.62 26.92
CA THR A 512 -5.45 2.40 28.12
C THR A 512 -4.75 1.63 29.24
N LYS A 513 -3.66 0.93 28.95
CA LYS A 513 -2.88 0.16 29.93
C LYS A 513 -2.08 1.10 30.85
N ARG A 514 -2.12 0.86 32.17
CA ARG A 514 -1.54 1.75 33.20
C ARG A 514 -0.48 1.08 34.07
N ASP A 515 0.08 -0.04 33.65
CA ASP A 515 1.26 -0.58 34.33
C ASP A 515 2.47 0.33 34.09
N LYS A 516 3.37 0.39 35.08
CA LYS A 516 4.50 1.31 35.07
C LYS A 516 5.38 1.17 33.83
N SER A 517 5.65 -0.07 33.39
CA SER A 517 6.53 -0.30 32.23
C SER A 517 5.94 0.25 30.93
N THR A 518 4.62 0.10 30.73
CA THR A 518 3.92 0.63 29.55
C THR A 518 3.86 2.15 29.59
N VAL A 519 3.57 2.75 30.76
CA VAL A 519 3.52 4.21 30.92
C VAL A 519 4.89 4.82 30.67
N ASP A 520 5.94 4.31 31.31
CA ASP A 520 7.31 4.80 31.16
C ASP A 520 7.75 4.74 29.68
N ALA A 521 7.57 3.58 29.02
CA ALA A 521 7.89 3.41 27.60
C ALA A 521 7.14 4.40 26.69
N THR A 522 5.85 4.65 26.97
CA THR A 522 5.04 5.59 26.20
C THR A 522 5.49 7.03 26.41
N THR A 523 5.73 7.44 27.66
CA THR A 523 6.17 8.80 27.99
C THR A 523 7.59 9.09 27.50
N ASP A 524 8.50 8.11 27.55
CA ASP A 524 9.86 8.27 27.05
C ASP A 524 9.90 8.41 25.53
N LYS A 525 9.04 7.66 24.83
CA LYS A 525 8.84 7.80 23.38
C LYS A 525 8.25 9.16 23.01
N ILE A 526 7.26 9.64 23.75
CA ILE A 526 6.72 11.01 23.57
C ILE A 526 7.82 12.05 23.82
N ASN A 527 8.58 11.91 24.91
CA ASN A 527 9.62 12.86 25.29
C ASN A 527 10.71 12.99 24.22
N SER A 528 11.16 11.86 23.65
CA SER A 528 12.15 11.85 22.57
C SER A 528 11.61 12.46 21.26
N LEU A 529 10.33 12.22 20.92
CA LEU A 529 9.69 12.79 19.74
C LEU A 529 9.47 14.31 19.83
N LEU A 530 9.27 14.87 21.03
CA LEU A 530 9.04 16.32 21.22
C LEU A 530 10.19 17.20 20.69
N PHE A 531 11.42 16.68 20.63
CA PHE A 531 12.57 17.39 20.07
C PHE A 531 12.66 17.31 18.54
N LYS A 532 11.85 16.46 17.92
CA LYS A 532 11.92 16.12 16.49
C LYS A 532 10.73 16.65 15.68
N VAL A 533 9.67 17.09 16.35
CA VAL A 533 8.43 17.58 15.73
C VAL A 533 8.09 19.00 16.20
N ARG A 534 7.23 19.70 15.46
CA ARG A 534 6.83 21.07 15.82
C ARG A 534 6.00 21.11 17.09
N SER A 535 5.02 20.20 17.21
CA SER A 535 4.18 20.06 18.38
C SER A 535 3.44 18.72 18.39
N LEU A 536 2.93 18.34 19.55
CA LEU A 536 2.21 17.10 19.78
C LEU A 536 0.75 17.35 20.19
N ARG A 537 -0.17 16.45 19.84
CA ARG A 537 -1.57 16.42 20.28
C ARG A 537 -1.94 15.03 20.78
N MET A 538 -2.82 15.00 21.77
CA MET A 538 -3.52 13.81 22.24
C MET A 538 -4.99 14.20 22.25
N SER A 539 -5.77 13.63 21.35
CA SER A 539 -7.20 13.95 21.19
C SER A 539 -8.09 12.95 21.93
N GLY A 540 -7.53 11.80 22.31
CA GLY A 540 -8.24 10.70 22.92
C GLY A 540 -9.06 9.87 21.94
N SER A 541 -8.78 9.95 20.64
CA SER A 541 -9.50 9.21 19.59
C SER A 541 -8.58 8.76 18.47
N CYS A 542 -8.53 7.44 18.23
CA CYS A 542 -7.67 6.85 17.20
C CYS A 542 -8.21 7.17 15.79
N ALA A 543 -9.51 6.97 15.58
CA ALA A 543 -10.17 7.15 14.30
C ALA A 543 -10.17 8.63 13.86
N LEU A 544 -10.37 9.58 14.79
CA LEU A 544 -10.31 11.01 14.46
C LEU A 544 -8.89 11.48 14.19
N ASN A 545 -7.88 10.93 14.87
CA ASN A 545 -6.48 11.23 14.55
C ASN A 545 -6.13 10.76 13.13
N LEU A 546 -6.57 9.55 12.73
CA LEU A 546 -6.44 9.07 11.34
C LEU A 546 -7.19 9.97 10.34
N CYS A 547 -8.42 10.39 10.65
CA CYS A 547 -9.15 11.35 9.82
C CYS A 547 -8.45 12.72 9.73
N GLY A 548 -7.75 13.12 10.80
CA GLY A 548 -6.91 14.32 10.84
C GLY A 548 -5.73 14.24 9.88
N ILE A 549 -5.08 13.07 9.77
CA ILE A 549 -4.06 12.79 8.74
C ILE A 549 -4.67 12.95 7.34
N ALA A 550 -5.81 12.27 7.10
CA ALA A 550 -6.45 12.22 5.79
C ALA A 550 -6.87 13.60 5.24
N CYS A 551 -7.18 14.56 6.12
CA CYS A 551 -7.50 15.94 5.71
C CYS A 551 -6.34 16.94 5.87
N GLY A 552 -5.13 16.44 6.12
CA GLY A 552 -3.92 17.25 6.24
C GLY A 552 -3.91 18.21 7.43
N ARG A 553 -4.76 17.95 8.44
CA ARG A 553 -4.77 18.71 9.70
C ARG A 553 -3.72 18.20 10.69
N ILE A 554 -3.34 16.94 10.57
CA ILE A 554 -2.27 16.27 11.31
C ILE A 554 -1.28 15.75 10.26
N ASP A 555 0.02 15.78 10.56
CA ASP A 555 1.05 15.34 9.62
C ASP A 555 1.54 13.92 9.94
N LEU A 556 1.61 13.58 11.23
CA LEU A 556 2.13 12.32 11.75
C LEU A 556 1.17 11.80 12.83
N PHE A 557 0.89 10.51 12.82
CA PHE A 557 0.13 9.85 13.87
C PHE A 557 0.76 8.49 14.18
N TYR A 558 0.90 8.15 15.46
CA TYR A 558 1.14 6.78 15.88
C TYR A 558 0.35 6.46 17.14
N GLU A 559 0.00 5.18 17.29
CA GLU A 559 -0.62 4.66 18.50
C GLU A 559 -0.26 3.20 18.70
N THR A 560 -0.04 2.82 19.95
CA THR A 560 0.25 1.45 20.37
C THR A 560 -0.72 1.06 21.49
N GLY A 561 -1.34 -0.11 21.36
CA GLY A 561 -2.31 -0.62 22.33
C GLY A 561 -3.70 0.00 22.19
N TYR A 562 -4.15 0.31 20.96
CA TYR A 562 -5.56 0.64 20.71
C TYR A 562 -6.45 -0.58 20.99
N GLY A 563 -7.73 -0.37 21.29
CA GLY A 563 -8.67 -1.37 21.80
C GLY A 563 -8.92 -2.52 20.82
N GLY A 564 -9.15 -2.23 19.55
CA GLY A 564 -9.39 -3.27 18.55
C GLY A 564 -9.46 -2.77 17.11
N PRO A 565 -9.80 -3.65 16.15
CA PRO A 565 -9.82 -3.29 14.74
C PRO A 565 -10.82 -2.17 14.41
N TRP A 566 -11.82 -1.94 15.25
CA TRP A 566 -12.82 -0.87 15.11
C TRP A 566 -12.23 0.55 15.20
N ASP A 567 -11.18 0.75 16.00
CA ASP A 567 -10.49 2.04 16.17
C ASP A 567 -9.81 2.53 14.88
N VAL A 568 -9.39 1.58 14.03
CA VAL A 568 -8.51 1.85 12.88
C VAL A 568 -9.13 1.52 11.53
N ALA A 569 -10.11 0.61 11.45
CA ALA A 569 -10.67 0.11 10.19
C ALA A 569 -11.12 1.23 9.25
N GLY A 570 -12.01 2.11 9.75
CA GLY A 570 -12.55 3.22 8.97
C GLY A 570 -11.49 4.26 8.63
N GLY A 571 -10.72 4.68 9.65
CA GLY A 571 -9.65 5.67 9.48
C GLY A 571 -8.58 5.25 8.49
N ALA A 572 -8.18 3.97 8.49
CA ALA A 572 -7.14 3.46 7.61
C ALA A 572 -7.53 3.53 6.13
N VAL A 573 -8.79 3.21 5.79
CA VAL A 573 -9.31 3.37 4.42
C VAL A 573 -9.32 4.85 4.02
N ILE A 574 -9.81 5.72 4.91
CA ILE A 574 -9.90 7.16 4.65
C ILE A 574 -8.51 7.77 4.43
N VAL A 575 -7.49 7.39 5.20
CA VAL A 575 -6.10 7.84 5.00
C VAL A 575 -5.53 7.39 3.67
N LYS A 576 -5.65 6.10 3.34
CA LYS A 576 -5.14 5.54 2.07
C LYS A 576 -5.77 6.23 0.86
N GLU A 577 -7.08 6.43 0.90
CA GLU A 577 -7.83 7.08 -0.18
C GLU A 577 -7.59 8.60 -0.28
N ALA A 578 -7.10 9.22 0.79
CA ALA A 578 -6.62 10.61 0.78
C ALA A 578 -5.16 10.75 0.28
N GLY A 579 -4.51 9.65 -0.15
CA GLY A 579 -3.12 9.63 -0.59
C GLY A 579 -2.09 9.50 0.53
N GLY A 580 -2.52 9.13 1.74
CA GLY A 580 -1.65 8.85 2.88
C GLY A 580 -1.20 7.40 2.94
N LEU A 581 -0.28 7.12 3.87
CA LEU A 581 0.20 5.79 4.18
C LEU A 581 -0.21 5.40 5.60
N VAL A 582 -0.55 4.13 5.78
CA VAL A 582 -0.84 3.51 7.08
C VAL A 582 0.05 2.28 7.18
N TYR A 583 0.80 2.16 8.27
CA TYR A 583 1.86 1.17 8.46
C TYR A 583 2.02 0.85 9.95
N ASP A 584 2.76 -0.21 10.26
CA ASP A 584 3.16 -0.51 11.65
C ASP A 584 4.27 0.47 12.08
N PRO A 585 4.30 0.95 13.35
CA PRO A 585 5.36 1.84 13.85
C PRO A 585 6.79 1.33 13.61
N SER A 586 7.00 0.01 13.49
CA SER A 586 8.29 -0.61 13.13
C SER A 586 8.66 -0.48 11.65
N GLY A 587 7.80 0.09 10.81
CA GLY A 587 7.97 0.23 9.36
C GLY A 587 7.42 -0.92 8.53
N LYS A 588 6.92 -1.99 9.17
CA LYS A 588 6.25 -3.12 8.50
C LYS A 588 4.88 -2.74 7.95
N ASP A 589 4.32 -3.62 7.15
CA ASP A 589 2.96 -3.48 6.64
C ASP A 589 1.94 -3.41 7.79
N PHE A 590 0.90 -2.59 7.60
CA PHE A 590 -0.16 -2.43 8.58
C PHE A 590 -0.99 -3.70 8.72
N ASP A 591 -1.04 -4.22 9.94
CA ASP A 591 -1.93 -5.30 10.36
C ASP A 591 -2.96 -4.75 11.35
N ILE A 592 -4.24 -4.78 10.95
CA ILE A 592 -5.37 -4.27 11.72
C ILE A 592 -5.52 -4.94 13.10
N THR A 593 -4.98 -6.15 13.26
CA THR A 593 -5.07 -6.95 14.50
C THR A 593 -3.88 -6.75 15.44
N SER A 594 -2.82 -6.08 14.98
CA SER A 594 -1.57 -5.93 15.72
C SER A 594 -1.63 -4.94 16.90
N GLN A 595 -2.74 -4.20 17.04
CA GLN A 595 -2.93 -3.12 18.01
C GLN A 595 -1.83 -2.04 17.94
N ARG A 596 -1.23 -1.84 16.77
CA ARG A 596 -0.22 -0.81 16.53
C ARG A 596 -0.46 -0.17 15.17
N VAL A 597 -0.41 1.15 15.11
CA VAL A 597 -0.64 1.90 13.88
C VAL A 597 0.24 3.14 13.84
N ALA A 598 0.76 3.44 12.66
CA ALA A 598 1.34 4.72 12.32
C ALA A 598 0.78 5.17 10.97
N ALA A 599 0.58 6.48 10.82
CA ALA A 599 0.07 7.09 9.60
C ALA A 599 0.73 8.43 9.33
N SER A 600 0.99 8.71 8.05
CA SER A 600 1.57 9.97 7.58
C SER A 600 1.32 10.16 6.08
N ASN A 601 1.76 11.30 5.54
CA ASN A 601 1.90 11.44 4.09
C ASN A 601 3.15 10.68 3.58
N PRO A 602 3.25 10.38 2.27
CA PRO A 602 4.37 9.61 1.72
C PRO A 602 5.76 10.24 1.92
N LEU A 603 5.86 11.56 2.04
CA LEU A 603 7.12 12.28 2.19
C LEU A 603 7.73 12.12 3.59
N LEU A 604 6.89 11.86 4.59
CA LEU A 604 7.30 11.78 5.99
C LEU A 604 7.48 10.35 6.51
N LYS A 605 7.01 9.33 5.77
CA LYS A 605 6.98 7.94 6.25
C LYS A 605 8.35 7.47 6.76
N ASP A 606 9.37 7.53 5.91
CA ASP A 606 10.66 6.91 6.21
C ASP A 606 11.36 7.61 7.37
N ALA A 607 11.38 8.95 7.37
CA ALA A 607 11.91 9.75 8.47
C ALA A 607 11.14 9.51 9.78
N PHE A 608 9.82 9.32 9.72
CA PHE A 608 9.03 9.06 10.92
C PHE A 608 9.27 7.66 11.48
N VAL A 609 9.36 6.63 10.62
CA VAL A 609 9.71 5.25 11.04
C VAL A 609 11.10 5.23 11.68
N GLU A 610 12.08 5.90 11.09
CA GLU A 610 13.44 5.95 11.64
C GLU A 610 13.44 6.55 13.06
N VAL A 611 12.73 7.65 13.26
CA VAL A 611 12.64 8.27 14.60
C VAL A 611 11.87 7.37 15.57
N LEU A 612 10.80 6.71 15.14
CA LEU A 612 10.09 5.76 16.01
C LEU A 612 10.98 4.58 16.45
N GLN A 613 11.82 4.06 15.56
CA GLN A 613 12.76 2.97 15.86
C GLN A 613 13.92 3.39 16.76
N GLN A 614 14.39 4.64 16.66
CA GLN A 614 15.42 5.17 17.57
C GLN A 614 14.92 5.39 19.01
N THR A 615 13.60 5.31 19.21
CA THR A 615 12.91 5.53 20.49
C THR A 615 12.34 4.25 21.10
N GLU A 616 12.62 3.10 20.49
CA GLU A 616 12.45 1.76 21.07
C GLU A 616 13.73 1.34 21.78
#